data_AF-A0A3C0IB68-F1
#
_entry.id   AF-A0A3C0IB68-F1
#
_cell.length_a   1.000
_cell.length_b   1.000
_cell.length_c   1.000
_cell.angle_alpha   90.00
_cell.angle_beta   90.00
_cell.angle_gamma   90.00
#
_symmetry.space_group_name_H-M   'P 1'
#
loop_
_entity.id
_entity.type
_entity.pdbx_description
1 polymer ?
#
loop_
_entity_poly.entity_id
_entity_poly.type
_entity_poly.pdbx_seq_one_letter_code
_entity_poly.pdbx_strand_id
1 'polypeptide(L)'
;MQLDKKICGDCSHCLEILQIVADGEASPQEIQFFEEHICECSHCKECFEVEQNLRICLQQRLEKRLVPQEIVHFVQCICGTTKL
;
A
#
# COMPACT_ATOMS: atom_id res chain seq x y z
N MET A 1 -14.16 26.42 2.74
CA MET A 1 -12.97 26.72 1.92
C MET A 1 -12.86 25.65 0.85
N GLN A 2 -13.13 25.98 -0.40
CA GLN A 2 -12.86 25.08 -1.54
C GLN A 2 -11.44 25.41 -1.97
N LEU A 3 -10.51 24.45 -1.80
CA LEU A 3 -9.15 24.58 -2.30
C LEU A 3 -9.16 24.12 -3.75
N ASP A 4 -8.79 25.01 -4.66
CA ASP A 4 -8.57 24.75 -6.08
C ASP A 4 -7.61 23.58 -6.25
N LYS A 5 -8.16 22.36 -6.29
CA LYS A 5 -7.41 21.14 -6.58
C LYS A 5 -6.83 21.32 -7.97
N LYS A 6 -5.50 21.39 -8.05
CA LYS A 6 -4.78 21.18 -9.30
C LYS A 6 -4.91 19.70 -9.64
N ILE A 7 -6.07 19.32 -10.18
CA ILE A 7 -6.35 17.98 -10.68
C ILE A 7 -5.54 17.86 -11.97
N CYS A 8 -4.43 17.14 -11.94
CA CYS A 8 -3.74 16.79 -13.17
C CYS A 8 -4.51 15.68 -13.90
N GLY A 9 -4.39 15.62 -15.23
CA GLY A 9 -5.09 14.62 -16.05
C GLY A 9 -4.83 13.17 -15.61
N ASP A 10 -3.70 12.94 -14.96
CA ASP A 10 -3.25 11.61 -14.53
C ASP A 10 -3.58 11.28 -13.07
N CYS A 11 -4.37 12.11 -12.35
CA CYS A 11 -4.71 11.84 -10.94
C CYS A 11 -5.39 10.47 -10.75
N SER A 12 -6.28 10.07 -11.67
CA SER A 12 -6.94 8.77 -11.61
C SER A 12 -5.94 7.63 -11.72
N HIS A 13 -5.00 7.74 -12.66
CA HIS A 13 -3.97 6.74 -12.89
C HIS A 13 -2.97 6.68 -11.74
N CYS A 14 -2.58 7.82 -11.18
CA CYS A 14 -1.73 7.88 -9.99
C CYS A 14 -2.41 7.21 -8.78
N LEU A 15 -3.72 7.39 -8.60
CA LEU A 15 -4.48 6.72 -7.54
C LEU A 15 -4.58 5.21 -7.75
N GLU A 16 -4.72 4.74 -8.99
CA GLU A 16 -4.67 3.31 -9.32
C GLU A 16 -3.30 2.72 -8.96
N ILE A 17 -2.21 3.39 -9.37
CA ILE A 17 -0.85 2.95 -9.03
C ILE A 17 -0.62 3.00 -7.52
N LEU A 18 -1.15 4.00 -6.81
CA LEU A 18 -1.09 4.07 -5.36
C LEU A 18 -1.67 2.81 -4.71
N GLN A 19 -2.82 2.31 -5.16
CA GLN A 19 -3.40 1.07 -4.63
C GLN A 19 -2.49 -0.14 -4.89
N ILE A 20 -1.95 -0.25 -6.10
CA ILE A 20 -1.02 -1.33 -6.47
C ILE A 20 0.26 -1.27 -5.60
N VAL A 21 0.77 -0.07 -5.33
CA VAL A 21 1.92 0.17 -4.44
C VAL A 21 1.56 -0.20 -2.99
N ALA A 22 0.36 0.14 -2.53
CA ALA A 22 -0.12 -0.17 -1.19
C ALA A 22 -0.20 -1.67 -0.93
N ASP A 23 -0.69 -2.43 -1.93
CA ASP A 23 -0.81 -3.88 -1.91
C ASP A 23 0.55 -4.60 -2.06
N GLY A 24 1.59 -3.88 -2.48
CA GLY A 24 2.93 -4.42 -2.69
C GLY A 24 3.08 -5.18 -4.01
N GLU A 25 2.20 -4.91 -4.98
CA GLU A 25 2.16 -5.55 -6.29
C GLU A 25 2.79 -4.70 -7.40
N ALA A 26 3.24 -3.48 -7.06
CA ALA A 26 3.77 -2.53 -8.04
C ALA A 26 5.13 -2.96 -8.59
N SER A 27 5.27 -2.84 -9.91
CA SER A 27 6.55 -2.98 -10.59
C SER A 27 7.50 -1.82 -10.25
N PRO A 28 8.83 -2.00 -10.40
CA PRO A 28 9.79 -0.92 -10.17
C PRO A 28 9.52 0.34 -11.00
N GLN A 29 9.00 0.16 -12.22
CA GLN A 29 8.65 1.27 -13.11
C GLN A 29 7.45 2.06 -12.60
N GLU A 30 6.43 1.37 -12.07
CA GLU A 30 5.23 2.01 -11.49
C GLU A 30 5.57 2.76 -10.20
N ILE A 31 6.45 2.20 -9.36
CA ILE A 31 6.95 2.88 -8.16
C ILE A 31 7.67 4.17 -8.55
N GLN A 32 8.57 4.11 -9.54
CA GLN A 32 9.30 5.29 -9.98
C GLN A 32 8.36 6.37 -10.55
N PHE A 33 7.41 5.99 -11.42
CA PHE A 33 6.41 6.92 -11.94
C PHE A 33 5.60 7.57 -10.81
N PHE A 34 5.17 6.78 -9.84
CA PHE A 34 4.41 7.26 -8.69
C PHE A 34 5.21 8.27 -7.87
N GLU A 35 6.46 7.95 -7.51
CA GLU A 35 7.35 8.81 -6.73
C GLU A 35 7.63 10.16 -7.42
N GLU A 36 7.85 10.14 -8.74
CA GLU A 36 8.03 11.35 -9.54
C GLU A 36 6.74 12.18 -9.59
N HIS A 37 5.59 11.53 -9.77
CA HIS A 37 4.30 12.20 -9.93
C HIS A 37 3.78 12.86 -8.64
N ILE A 38 3.93 12.22 -7.48
CA ILE A 38 3.47 12.78 -6.19
C ILE A 38 4.24 14.05 -5.79
N CYS A 39 5.44 14.27 -6.33
CA CYS A 39 6.21 15.49 -6.09
C CYS A 39 5.62 16.70 -6.84
N GLU A 40 5.01 16.46 -8.00
CA GLU A 40 4.47 17.49 -8.89
C GLU A 40 2.98 17.77 -8.64
N CYS A 41 2.22 16.77 -8.18
CA CYS A 41 0.78 16.89 -7.95
C CYS A 41 0.42 16.94 -6.47
N SER A 42 0.02 18.13 -6.00
CA SER A 42 -0.41 18.35 -4.61
C SER A 42 -1.60 17.47 -4.21
N HIS A 43 -2.54 17.22 -5.13
CA HIS A 43 -3.70 16.37 -4.83
C HIS A 43 -3.30 14.91 -4.60
N CYS A 44 -2.47 14.35 -5.49
CA CYS A 44 -1.98 12.98 -5.35
C CYS A 44 -1.14 12.82 -4.08
N LYS A 45 -0.33 13.83 -3.75
CA LYS A 45 0.44 13.87 -2.50
C LYS A 45 -0.45 13.83 -1.26
N GLU A 46 -1.48 14.65 -1.21
CA GLU A 46 -2.44 14.64 -0.09
C GLU A 46 -3.12 13.27 0.05
N CYS A 47 -3.53 12.66 -1.05
CA CYS A 47 -4.11 11.31 -1.04
C CYS A 47 -3.12 10.26 -0.49
N PHE A 48 -1.87 10.31 -0.93
CA PHE A 48 -0.80 9.43 -0.43
C PHE A 48 -0.54 9.63 1.06
N GLU A 49 -0.49 10.89 1.54
CA GLU A 49 -0.29 11.18 2.97
C GLU A 49 -1.43 10.63 3.82
N VAL A 50 -2.68 10.73 3.36
CA VAL A 50 -3.84 10.14 4.06
C VAL A 50 -3.70 8.61 4.16
N GLU A 51 -3.36 7.96 3.06
CA GLU A 51 -3.18 6.50 3.02
C GLU A 51 -2.02 6.04 3.93
N GLN A 52 -0.87 6.73 3.87
CA GLN A 52 0.26 6.44 4.75
C GLN A 52 -0.13 6.57 6.22
N ASN A 53 -0.81 7.65 6.59
CA ASN A 53 -1.24 7.86 7.97
C ASN A 53 -2.21 6.77 8.43
N LEU A 54 -3.14 6.36 7.58
CA LEU A 54 -4.02 5.22 7.84
C LEU A 54 -3.22 3.94 8.09
N ARG A 55 -2.24 3.65 7.23
CA ARG A 55 -1.36 2.48 7.37
C ARG A 55 -0.59 2.49 8.69
N ILE A 56 -0.03 3.64 9.08
CA ILE A 56 0.67 3.82 10.36
C ILE A 56 -0.29 3.59 11.53
N CYS A 57 -1.49 4.19 11.51
CA CYS A 57 -2.49 3.99 12.55
C CYS A 57 -2.89 2.52 12.70
N LEU A 58 -3.10 1.81 11.59
CA LEU A 58 -3.41 0.38 11.61
C LEU A 58 -2.24 -0.42 12.19
N GLN A 59 -1.01 -0.16 11.75
CA GLN A 59 0.19 -0.85 12.25
C GLN A 59 0.40 -0.65 13.76
N GLN A 60 0.03 0.52 14.31
CA GLN A 60 0.11 0.77 15.76
C GLN A 60 -0.93 -0.01 16.58
N ARG A 61 -2.06 -0.39 15.96
CA ARG A 61 -3.16 -1.11 16.62
C ARG A 61 -3.09 -2.62 16.42
N LEU A 62 -2.40 -3.08 15.38
CA LEU A 62 -2.22 -4.49 15.08
C LEU A 62 -1.19 -5.11 16.03
N GLU A 63 -1.64 -6.06 16.83
CA GLU A 63 -0.75 -6.90 17.63
C GLU A 63 -0.16 -7.99 16.74
N LYS A 64 1.17 -8.01 16.57
CA LYS A 64 1.88 -9.08 15.86
C LYS A 64 1.94 -10.33 16.73
N ARG A 65 0.80 -11.02 16.87
CA ARG A 65 0.73 -12.30 17.56
C ARG A 65 1.38 -13.39 16.72
N LEU A 66 2.08 -14.29 17.40
CA LEU A 66 2.57 -15.50 16.77
C LEU A 66 1.38 -16.34 16.29
N VAL A 67 1.49 -16.86 15.08
CA VAL A 67 0.52 -17.82 14.55
C VAL A 67 0.58 -19.08 15.41
N PRO A 68 -0.56 -19.59 15.93
CA PRO A 68 -0.60 -20.84 16.66
C PRO A 68 0.06 -21.98 15.85
N GLN A 69 0.91 -22.77 16.48
CA GLN A 69 1.68 -23.82 15.78
C GLN A 69 0.80 -24.88 15.12
N GLU A 70 -0.39 -25.12 15.65
CA GLU A 70 -1.40 -25.99 15.08
C GLU A 70 -1.80 -25.56 13.65
N ILE A 71 -1.95 -24.25 13.44
CA ILE A 71 -2.27 -23.68 12.11
C ILE A 71 -1.06 -23.78 11.19
N VAL A 72 0.15 -23.50 11.70
CA VAL A 72 1.39 -23.63 10.91
C VAL A 72 1.56 -25.07 10.41
N HIS A 73 1.36 -26.06 11.29
CA HIS A 73 1.46 -27.47 10.95
C HIS A 73 0.36 -27.90 9.96
N PHE A 74 -0.86 -27.39 10.10
CA PHE A 74 -1.95 -27.64 9.16
C PHE A 74 -1.63 -27.10 7.75
N VAL A 75 -1.13 -25.87 7.65
CA VAL A 75 -0.74 -25.27 6.37
C VAL A 75 0.43 -26.02 5.73
N GLN A 76 1.44 -26.41 6.53
CA GLN A 76 2.57 -27.21 6.04
C GLN A 76 2.12 -28.58 5.50
N CYS A 77 1.15 -29.21 6.16
CA CYS A 77 0.60 -30.50 5.73
C CYS A 77 -0.16 -30.38 4.40
N ILE A 78 -0.91 -29.29 4.21
CA ILE A 78 -1.66 -29.05 2.96
C ILE A 78 -0.72 -28.70 1.81
N CYS A 79 0.26 -27.82 2.04
CA CYS A 79 1.11 -27.28 0.98
C CYS A 79 2.32 -28.16 0.65
N GLY A 80 2.61 -29.19 1.45
CA GLY A 80 3.72 -30.13 1.21
C GLY A 80 5.13 -29.51 1.33
N THR A 81 5.24 -28.26 1.78
CA THR A 81 6.50 -27.52 1.87
C THR A 81 7.08 -27.53 3.29
N THR A 82 8.30 -28.02 3.41
CA THR A 82 9.10 -28.06 4.63
C THR A 82 9.71 -26.67 4.92
N LYS A 83 9.42 -26.14 6.12
CA LYS A 83 9.85 -24.85 6.74
C LYS A 83 9.18 -23.57 6.21
N LEU A 84 8.32 -23.00 7.08
CA LEU A 84 7.98 -21.59 7.18
C LEU A 84 8.84 -20.95 8.26
#